data_AF-A0A0B1YJI5-F1
#
_entry.id   AF-A0A0B1YJI5-F1
#
_cell.length_a   1.000
_cell.length_b   1.000
_cell.length_c   1.000
_cell.angle_alpha   90.00
_cell.angle_beta   90.00
_cell.angle_gamma   90.00
#
_symmetry.space_group_name_H-M   'P 1'
#
loop_
_entity.id
_entity.type
_entity.pdbx_description
1 polymer ?
#
loop_
_entity_poly.entity_id
_entity_poly.type
_entity_poly.pdbx_seq_one_letter_code
_entity_poly.pdbx_strand_id
1 'polypeptide(L)'
;MDLLKSLVEFAQKSKAAAFGLVMAALLFIGGPHYAPGVIPELPKEWAWAPWFVLVFCGALLGISVLLGGAWLLWRAVRGVYRWVAARGKLEDDEVRFLLTLGKATDHTIYLGRLALSNPGHSALEFQSTADKLTRRGLINRNPWDNDICSLTVAGRGRTLQLQREMGASKPRPLRKGDWVRHHESGRAMRVAQTPNAIGLAVDAASVPVICEWHEADGQIARSPFHPDALERIDSPQ
;
A
#
# COMPACT_ATOMS: atom_id res chain seq x y z
N MET A 1 45.43 10.78 3.52
CA MET A 1 43.96 10.87 3.30
C MET A 1 43.15 10.46 4.53
N ASP A 2 43.74 9.72 5.47
CA ASP A 2 43.04 9.21 6.68
C ASP A 2 42.68 10.30 7.70
N LEU A 3 43.44 11.38 7.77
CA LEU A 3 43.20 12.51 8.68
C LEU A 3 41.90 13.25 8.36
N LEU A 4 41.60 13.44 7.08
CA LEU A 4 40.33 14.02 6.61
C LEU A 4 39.15 13.07 6.90
N LYS A 5 39.34 11.76 6.72
CA LYS A 5 38.32 10.75 7.04
C LYS A 5 38.01 10.73 8.54
N SER A 6 39.04 10.75 9.39
CA SER A 6 38.90 10.77 10.84
C SER A 6 38.25 12.06 11.34
N LEU A 7 38.59 13.22 10.75
CA LEU A 7 37.94 14.51 11.06
C LEU A 7 36.46 14.50 10.67
N VAL A 8 36.11 13.95 9.50
CA VAL A 8 34.72 13.83 9.06
C VAL A 8 33.94 12.85 9.95
N GLU A 9 34.54 11.74 10.35
CA GLU A 9 33.91 10.74 11.22
C GLU A 9 33.72 11.27 12.66
N PHE A 10 34.68 12.04 13.17
CA PHE A 10 34.60 12.72 14.46
C PHE A 10 33.56 13.86 14.45
N ALA A 11 33.50 14.62 13.34
CA ALA A 11 32.47 15.65 13.15
C ALA A 11 31.06 15.06 12.98
N GLN A 12 30.93 13.89 12.33
CA GLN A 12 29.66 13.17 12.24
C GLN A 12 29.19 12.63 13.60
N LYS A 13 30.12 12.11 14.42
CA LYS A 13 29.81 11.63 15.77
C LYS A 13 29.57 12.75 16.78
N SER A 14 30.16 13.93 16.59
CA SER A 14 30.08 15.03 17.55
C SER A 14 29.57 16.33 16.92
N LYS A 15 28.29 16.33 16.53
CA LYS A 15 27.54 17.55 16.21
C LYS A 15 27.64 18.59 17.34
N ALA A 16 27.74 18.11 18.59
CA ALA A 16 27.94 18.94 19.77
C ALA A 16 29.32 19.61 19.81
N ALA A 17 30.41 18.91 19.44
CA ALA A 17 31.74 19.52 19.40
C ALA A 17 31.86 20.54 18.26
N ALA A 18 31.29 20.27 17.09
CA ALA A 18 31.25 21.24 15.99
C ALA A 18 30.49 22.51 16.38
N PHE A 19 29.35 22.36 17.06
CA PHE A 19 28.60 23.50 17.60
C PHE A 19 29.38 24.25 18.67
N GLY A 20 30.04 23.53 19.59
CA GLY A 20 30.91 24.12 20.61
C GLY A 20 32.08 24.92 20.01
N LEU A 21 32.69 24.43 18.94
CA LEU A 21 33.77 25.12 18.20
C LEU A 21 33.29 26.39 17.51
N VAL A 22 32.08 26.38 16.93
CA VAL A 22 31.45 27.58 16.36
C VAL A 22 31.16 28.62 17.44
N MET A 23 30.59 28.19 18.58
CA MET A 23 30.31 29.09 19.71
C MET A 23 31.60 29.68 20.29
N ALA A 24 32.67 28.88 20.43
CA ALA A 24 33.97 29.34 20.86
C ALA A 24 34.59 30.34 19.87
N ALA A 25 34.52 30.08 18.56
CA ALA A 25 35.00 31.01 17.54
C ALA A 25 34.22 32.35 17.56
N LEU A 26 32.90 32.30 17.73
CA LEU A 26 32.06 33.50 17.88
C LEU A 26 32.41 34.29 19.15
N LEU A 27 32.67 33.60 20.27
CA LEU A 27 33.13 34.21 21.51
C LEU A 27 34.51 34.85 21.35
N PHE A 28 35.42 34.27 20.59
CA PHE A 28 36.73 34.89 20.34
C PHE A 28 36.67 36.08 19.37
N ILE A 29 35.71 36.10 18.43
CA ILE A 29 35.52 37.21 17.49
C ILE A 29 34.76 38.37 18.14
N GLY A 30 33.67 38.08 18.86
CA GLY A 30 32.81 39.12 19.46
C GLY A 30 33.14 39.45 20.91
N GLY A 31 33.74 38.51 21.66
CA GLY A 31 34.05 38.64 23.08
C GLY A 31 34.84 39.89 23.46
N PRO A 32 35.91 40.25 22.73
CA PRO A 32 36.66 41.47 23.02
C PRO A 32 35.82 42.76 22.92
N HIS A 33 34.76 42.78 22.10
CA HIS A 33 33.86 43.93 21.98
C HIS A 33 32.79 44.00 23.07
N TYR A 34 32.32 42.85 23.58
CA TYR A 34 31.24 42.81 24.57
C TYR A 34 31.74 42.66 26.01
N ALA A 35 32.91 42.05 26.24
CA ALA A 35 33.48 41.79 27.57
C ALA A 35 35.03 41.80 27.55
N PRO A 36 35.66 42.95 27.28
CA PRO A 36 37.12 43.07 27.13
C PRO A 36 37.91 42.70 28.41
N GLY A 37 37.27 42.73 29.58
CA GLY A 37 37.91 42.34 30.85
C GLY A 37 37.95 40.83 31.12
N VAL A 38 37.19 40.02 30.36
CA VAL A 38 37.05 38.57 30.59
C VAL A 38 37.75 37.76 29.50
N ILE A 39 37.77 38.28 28.26
CA ILE A 39 38.36 37.60 27.11
C ILE A 39 39.51 38.45 26.57
N PRO A 40 40.78 38.00 26.67
CA PRO A 40 41.92 38.75 26.18
C PRO A 40 41.89 38.87 24.64
N GLU A 41 42.32 40.02 24.12
CA GLU A 41 42.47 40.22 22.68
C GLU A 41 43.53 39.27 22.11
N LEU A 42 43.20 38.63 20.98
CA LEU A 42 44.18 37.80 20.28
C LEU A 42 45.23 38.68 19.61
N PRO A 43 46.50 38.23 19.54
CA PRO A 43 47.52 38.89 18.75
C PRO A 43 47.07 38.99 17.28
N LYS A 44 47.32 40.15 16.64
CA LYS A 44 46.89 40.45 15.26
C LYS A 44 47.28 39.37 14.24
N GLU A 45 48.42 38.71 14.47
CA GLU A 45 48.93 37.61 13.62
C GLU A 45 48.00 36.39 13.60
N TRP A 46 47.13 36.22 14.60
CA TRP A 46 46.22 35.08 14.75
C TRP A 46 44.75 35.43 14.54
N ALA A 47 44.43 36.69 14.26
CA ALA A 47 43.04 37.17 14.12
C ALA A 47 42.26 36.47 12.98
N TRP A 48 42.95 35.91 11.99
CA TRP A 48 42.34 35.17 10.86
C TRP A 48 41.95 33.72 11.20
N ALA A 49 42.57 33.12 12.22
CA ALA A 49 42.32 31.73 12.59
C ALA A 49 40.85 31.44 12.99
N PRO A 50 40.19 32.23 13.87
CA PRO A 50 38.80 31.98 14.24
C PRO A 50 37.83 32.16 13.05
N TRP A 51 38.13 33.04 12.09
CA TRP A 51 37.36 33.17 10.85
C TRP A 51 37.44 31.90 10.00
N PHE A 52 38.63 31.33 9.82
CA PHE A 52 38.81 30.06 9.10
C PHE A 52 38.06 28.91 9.76
N VAL A 53 38.14 28.81 11.09
CA VAL A 53 37.44 27.80 11.87
C VAL A 53 35.92 27.95 11.72
N LEU A 54 35.40 29.18 11.75
CA LEU A 54 33.98 29.46 11.60
C LEU A 54 33.47 29.10 10.20
N VAL A 55 34.21 29.46 9.15
CA VAL A 55 33.88 29.09 7.77
C VAL A 55 33.91 27.58 7.58
N PHE A 56 34.95 26.91 8.11
CA PHE A 56 35.10 25.46 8.00
C PHE A 56 33.98 24.72 8.73
N CYS A 57 33.69 25.06 9.99
CA CYS A 57 32.60 24.46 10.76
C CYS A 57 31.22 24.79 10.17
N GLY A 58 31.03 26.01 9.67
CA GLY A 58 29.81 26.43 8.99
C GLY A 58 29.55 25.61 7.72
N ALA A 59 30.57 25.39 6.88
CA ALA A 59 30.47 24.53 5.71
C ALA A 59 30.15 23.07 6.08
N LEU A 60 30.78 22.54 7.13
CA LEU A 60 30.57 21.17 7.60
C LEU A 60 29.14 20.96 8.15
N LEU A 61 28.63 21.91 8.93
CA LEU A 61 27.24 21.91 9.39
C LEU A 61 26.26 22.10 8.23
N GLY A 62 26.56 23.01 7.30
CA GLY A 62 25.74 23.27 6.12
C GLY A 62 25.57 22.02 5.25
N ILE A 63 26.66 21.30 4.96
CA ILE A 63 26.63 20.03 4.24
C ILE A 63 25.80 18.99 5.00
N SER A 64 25.97 18.88 6.31
CA SER A 64 25.23 17.93 7.15
C SER A 64 23.73 18.21 7.16
N VAL A 65 23.35 19.49 7.24
CA VAL A 65 21.95 19.94 7.20
C VAL A 65 21.36 19.73 5.81
N LEU A 66 22.12 20.02 4.74
CA LEU A 66 21.68 19.80 3.36
C LEU A 66 21.46 18.32 3.07
N LEU A 67 22.41 17.44 3.42
CA LEU A 67 22.24 16.00 3.21
C LEU A 67 21.14 15.41 4.09
N GLY A 68 21.09 15.80 5.38
CA GLY A 68 20.04 15.34 6.30
C GLY A 68 18.65 15.82 5.88
N GLY A 69 18.55 17.09 5.49
CA GLY A 69 17.33 17.71 4.98
C GLY A 69 16.88 17.09 3.66
N ALA A 70 17.79 16.88 2.72
CA ALA A 70 17.51 16.21 1.45
C ALA A 70 17.02 14.77 1.65
N TRP A 71 17.59 14.03 2.60
CA TRP A 71 17.15 12.67 2.91
C TRP A 71 15.75 12.63 3.51
N LEU A 72 15.44 13.53 4.45
CA LEU A 72 14.11 13.67 5.03
C LEU A 72 13.09 14.09 3.97
N LEU A 73 13.44 15.05 3.13
CA LEU A 73 12.60 15.51 2.03
C LEU A 73 12.34 14.38 1.03
N TRP A 74 13.37 13.63 0.65
CA TRP A 74 13.22 12.49 -0.25
C TRP A 74 12.35 11.40 0.33
N ARG A 75 12.47 11.11 1.64
CA ARG A 75 11.60 10.16 2.34
C ARG A 75 10.14 10.63 2.35
N ALA A 76 9.91 11.92 2.60
CA ALA A 76 8.58 12.52 2.56
C ALA A 76 7.97 12.44 1.15
N VAL A 77 8.71 12.85 0.12
CA VAL A 77 8.29 12.79 -1.29
C VAL A 77 7.98 11.35 -1.70
N ARG A 78 8.83 10.39 -1.33
CA ARG A 78 8.60 8.98 -1.63
C ARG A 78 7.35 8.43 -0.94
N GLY A 79 7.05 8.91 0.28
CA GLY A 79 5.81 8.58 0.99
C GLY A 79 4.57 9.10 0.26
N VAL A 80 4.61 10.37 -0.16
CA VAL A 80 3.51 11.00 -0.92
C VAL A 80 3.30 10.29 -2.26
N TYR A 81 4.38 10.03 -3.00
CA TYR A 81 4.30 9.34 -4.29
C TYR A 81 3.67 7.95 -4.16
N ARG A 82 4.07 7.18 -3.13
CA ARG A 82 3.47 5.87 -2.83
C ARG A 82 1.99 5.99 -2.49
N TRP A 83 1.60 7.00 -1.72
CA TRP A 83 0.20 7.22 -1.37
C TRP A 83 -0.68 7.57 -2.57
N VAL A 84 -0.17 8.42 -3.48
CA VAL A 84 -0.85 8.76 -4.74
C VAL A 84 -0.92 7.53 -5.66
N ALA A 85 0.19 6.81 -5.83
CA ALA A 85 0.26 5.63 -6.68
C ALA A 85 -0.67 4.49 -6.18
N ALA A 86 -0.84 4.36 -4.87
CA ALA A 86 -1.77 3.40 -4.26
C ALA A 86 -3.25 3.69 -4.59
N ARG A 87 -3.60 4.94 -4.91
CA ARG A 87 -4.97 5.36 -5.27
C ARG A 87 -5.27 5.30 -6.76
N GLY A 88 -4.27 5.05 -7.61
CA GLY A 88 -4.46 4.95 -9.05
C GLY A 88 -5.44 3.84 -9.45
N LYS A 89 -5.86 3.83 -10.72
CA LYS A 89 -6.60 2.70 -11.30
C LYS A 89 -5.68 1.47 -11.32
N LEU A 90 -6.16 0.35 -10.79
CA LEU A 90 -5.44 -0.92 -10.86
C LEU A 90 -5.86 -1.65 -12.13
N GLU A 91 -4.93 -2.39 -12.70
CA GLU A 91 -5.18 -3.33 -13.80
C GLU A 91 -5.90 -4.57 -13.26
N ASP A 92 -6.68 -5.28 -14.09
CA ASP A 92 -7.48 -6.42 -13.62
C ASP A 92 -6.61 -7.52 -13.00
N ASP A 93 -5.41 -7.75 -13.54
CA ASP A 93 -4.44 -8.70 -12.99
C ASP A 93 -3.89 -8.25 -11.63
N GLU A 94 -3.65 -6.95 -11.45
CA GLU A 94 -3.23 -6.38 -10.16
C GLU A 94 -4.34 -6.54 -9.10
N VAL A 95 -5.60 -6.33 -9.50
CA VAL A 95 -6.77 -6.52 -8.64
C VAL A 95 -6.91 -7.98 -8.23
N ARG A 96 -6.87 -8.91 -9.19
CA ARG A 96 -6.93 -10.35 -8.94
C ARG A 96 -5.80 -10.81 -8.01
N PHE A 97 -4.58 -10.30 -8.23
CA PHE A 97 -3.43 -10.60 -7.39
C PHE A 97 -3.63 -10.13 -5.95
N LEU A 98 -4.02 -8.87 -5.75
CA LEU A 98 -4.27 -8.32 -4.41
C LEU A 98 -5.38 -9.07 -3.66
N LEU A 99 -6.45 -9.44 -4.36
CA LEU A 99 -7.56 -10.18 -3.77
C LEU A 99 -7.15 -11.59 -3.37
N THR A 100 -6.33 -12.25 -4.18
CA THR A 100 -5.75 -13.56 -3.83
C THR A 100 -4.86 -13.43 -2.59
N LEU A 101 -4.05 -12.37 -2.52
CA LEU A 101 -3.21 -12.07 -1.36
C LEU A 101 -4.02 -11.75 -0.10
N GLY A 102 -5.15 -11.05 -0.24
CA GLY A 102 -6.06 -10.74 0.87
C GLY A 102 -6.87 -11.93 1.38
N LYS A 103 -6.93 -13.04 0.64
CA LYS A 103 -7.56 -14.29 1.10
C LYS A 103 -6.62 -15.16 1.94
N ALA A 104 -5.31 -14.94 1.87
CA ALA A 104 -4.35 -15.69 2.69
C ALA A 104 -4.41 -15.24 4.15
N THR A 105 -4.46 -16.20 5.07
CA THR A 105 -4.59 -15.97 6.53
C THR A 105 -3.50 -15.06 7.08
N ASP A 106 -2.27 -15.25 6.63
CA ASP A 106 -1.10 -14.53 7.15
C ASP A 106 -0.75 -13.29 6.31
N HIS A 107 -1.55 -12.99 5.27
CA HIS A 107 -1.28 -11.90 4.31
C HIS A 107 0.10 -11.99 3.65
N THR A 108 0.74 -13.15 3.71
CA THR A 108 2.01 -13.51 3.10
C THR A 108 1.77 -14.65 2.13
N ILE A 109 2.40 -14.58 0.95
CA ILE A 109 2.29 -15.61 -0.07
C ILE A 109 3.64 -15.82 -0.73
N TYR A 110 3.90 -17.08 -1.07
CA TYR A 110 4.97 -17.48 -1.98
C TYR A 110 4.50 -17.39 -3.43
N LEU A 111 5.12 -16.53 -4.22
CA LEU A 111 4.84 -16.30 -5.65
C LEU A 111 4.90 -17.61 -6.46
N GLY A 112 5.88 -18.46 -6.18
CA GLY A 112 6.00 -19.77 -6.85
C GLY A 112 4.79 -20.68 -6.61
N ARG A 113 4.23 -20.68 -5.40
CA ARG A 113 3.01 -21.46 -5.08
C ARG A 113 1.78 -20.89 -5.80
N LEU A 114 1.73 -19.57 -5.97
CA LEU A 114 0.62 -18.91 -6.65
C LEU A 114 0.62 -19.21 -8.16
N ALA A 115 1.80 -19.27 -8.78
CA ALA A 115 1.96 -19.68 -10.17
C ALA A 115 1.49 -21.12 -10.40
N LEU A 116 1.80 -22.04 -9.47
CA LEU A 116 1.32 -23.42 -9.53
C LEU A 116 -0.21 -23.53 -9.45
N SER A 117 -0.86 -22.63 -8.71
CA SER A 117 -2.32 -22.64 -8.55
C SER A 117 -3.10 -22.02 -9.72
N ASN A 118 -2.43 -21.28 -10.61
CA ASN A 118 -3.06 -20.61 -11.75
C ASN A 118 -2.31 -20.99 -13.05
N PRO A 119 -2.64 -22.14 -13.67
CA PRO A 119 -1.92 -22.65 -14.84
C PRO A 119 -1.99 -21.76 -16.08
N GLY A 120 -2.83 -20.71 -16.08
CA GLY A 120 -2.95 -19.74 -17.17
C GLY A 120 -1.97 -18.58 -17.12
N HIS A 121 -1.18 -18.42 -16.06
CA HIS A 121 -0.25 -17.29 -15.89
C HIS A 121 1.19 -17.73 -15.70
N SER A 122 2.11 -17.07 -16.39
CA SER A 122 3.54 -17.33 -16.26
C SER A 122 4.08 -16.82 -14.91
N ALA A 123 5.05 -17.51 -14.33
CA ALA A 123 5.74 -17.04 -13.13
C ALA A 123 6.35 -15.64 -13.30
N LEU A 124 6.79 -15.31 -14.53
CA LEU A 124 7.32 -13.99 -14.88
C LEU A 124 6.24 -12.90 -14.83
N GLU A 125 5.00 -13.21 -15.23
CA GLU A 125 3.88 -12.27 -15.16
C GLU A 125 3.58 -11.92 -13.70
N PHE A 126 3.53 -12.93 -12.83
CA PHE A 126 3.34 -12.73 -11.39
C PHE A 126 4.44 -11.89 -10.76
N GLN A 127 5.71 -12.12 -11.12
CA GLN A 127 6.82 -11.29 -10.65
C GLN A 127 6.69 -9.84 -11.15
N SER A 128 6.32 -9.63 -12.42
CA SER A 128 6.12 -8.30 -12.99
C SER A 128 4.97 -7.54 -12.30
N THR A 129 3.86 -8.23 -12.01
CA THR A 129 2.71 -7.67 -11.30
C THR A 129 3.05 -7.37 -9.85
N ALA A 130 3.80 -8.26 -9.18
CA ALA A 130 4.32 -8.01 -7.83
C ALA A 130 5.21 -6.78 -7.80
N ASP A 131 6.10 -6.60 -8.78
CA ASP A 131 6.95 -5.41 -8.90
C ASP A 131 6.17 -4.13 -9.13
N LYS A 132 5.15 -4.15 -10.00
CA LYS A 132 4.21 -3.02 -10.18
C LYS A 132 3.55 -2.66 -8.84
N LEU A 133 3.03 -3.63 -8.11
CA LEU A 133 2.36 -3.43 -6.82
C LEU A 133 3.31 -2.97 -5.71
N THR A 134 4.57 -3.42 -5.71
CA THR A 134 5.62 -2.96 -4.80
C THR A 134 6.03 -1.52 -5.09
N ARG A 135 6.14 -1.13 -6.36
CA ARG A 135 6.38 0.27 -6.75
C ARG A 135 5.24 1.20 -6.29
N ARG A 136 4.00 0.73 -6.37
CA ARG A 136 2.81 1.43 -5.84
C ARG A 136 2.74 1.43 -4.30
N GLY A 137 3.56 0.64 -3.62
CA GLY A 137 3.57 0.54 -2.15
C GLY A 137 2.40 -0.24 -1.55
N LEU A 138 1.72 -1.07 -2.35
CA LEU A 138 0.61 -1.92 -1.89
C LEU A 138 1.12 -3.25 -1.31
N ILE A 139 2.29 -3.68 -1.75
CA ILE A 139 2.92 -4.94 -1.33
C ILE A 139 4.37 -4.68 -0.93
N ASN A 140 4.84 -5.37 0.11
CA ASN A 140 6.23 -5.42 0.53
C ASN A 140 6.85 -6.76 0.12
N ARG A 141 7.96 -6.72 -0.61
CA ARG A 141 8.75 -7.92 -0.93
C ARG A 141 9.85 -8.09 0.10
N ASN A 142 10.10 -9.33 0.48
CA ASN A 142 11.20 -9.65 1.38
C ASN A 142 12.55 -9.41 0.65
N PRO A 143 13.50 -8.66 1.22
CA PRO A 143 14.80 -8.41 0.58
C PRO A 143 15.70 -9.64 0.48
N TRP A 144 15.44 -10.68 1.28
CA TRP A 144 16.21 -11.93 1.29
C TRP A 144 15.58 -13.01 0.41
N ASP A 145 14.27 -12.92 0.17
CA ASP A 145 13.53 -13.88 -0.63
C ASP A 145 12.54 -13.14 -1.53
N ASN A 146 12.89 -13.05 -2.81
CA ASN A 146 12.07 -12.33 -3.79
C ASN A 146 10.72 -13.01 -4.00
N ASP A 147 10.56 -14.30 -3.69
CA ASP A 147 9.31 -15.02 -3.90
C ASP A 147 8.30 -14.78 -2.78
N ILE A 148 8.72 -14.25 -1.63
CA ILE A 148 7.83 -13.92 -0.52
C ILE A 148 7.36 -12.47 -0.65
N CYS A 149 6.04 -12.30 -0.71
CA CYS A 149 5.39 -11.00 -0.70
C CYS A 149 4.35 -10.88 0.40
N SER A 150 4.20 -9.68 0.97
CA SER A 150 3.25 -9.39 2.04
C SER A 150 2.48 -8.09 1.80
N LEU A 151 1.23 -8.01 2.26
CA LEU A 151 0.44 -6.78 2.11
C LEU A 151 0.96 -5.67 3.03
N THR A 152 1.08 -4.45 2.50
CA THR A 152 1.30 -3.26 3.32
C THR A 152 0.00 -2.84 4.02
N VAL A 153 0.07 -1.88 4.95
CA VAL A 153 -1.14 -1.25 5.54
C VAL A 153 -2.03 -0.65 4.44
N ALA A 154 -1.43 0.03 3.46
CA ALA A 154 -2.16 0.60 2.32
C ALA A 154 -2.76 -0.50 1.43
N GLY A 155 -2.01 -1.57 1.17
CA GLY A 155 -2.49 -2.75 0.44
C GLY A 155 -3.71 -3.39 1.08
N ARG A 156 -3.70 -3.58 2.41
CA ARG A 156 -4.85 -4.10 3.16
C ARG A 156 -6.08 -3.22 3.02
N GLY A 157 -5.93 -1.91 3.21
CA GLY A 157 -7.02 -0.95 3.04
C GLY A 157 -7.62 -0.99 1.63
N ARG A 158 -6.77 -1.03 0.60
CA ARG A 158 -7.20 -1.12 -0.81
C ARG A 158 -7.88 -2.45 -1.12
N THR A 159 -7.37 -3.55 -0.59
CA THR A 159 -7.94 -4.89 -0.79
C THR A 159 -9.33 -4.99 -0.15
N LEU A 160 -9.51 -4.44 1.06
CA LEU A 160 -10.82 -4.36 1.71
C LEU A 160 -11.79 -3.49 0.92
N GLN A 161 -11.33 -2.38 0.35
CA GLN A 161 -12.16 -1.54 -0.51
C GLN A 161 -12.61 -2.32 -1.76
N LEU A 162 -11.71 -3.01 -2.45
CA LEU A 162 -12.03 -3.83 -3.62
C LEU A 162 -13.01 -4.96 -3.26
N GLN A 163 -12.83 -5.61 -2.11
CA GLN A 163 -13.78 -6.61 -1.62
C GLN A 163 -15.17 -6.02 -1.36
N ARG A 164 -15.26 -4.78 -0.85
CA ARG A 164 -16.53 -4.07 -0.68
C ARG A 164 -17.16 -3.69 -2.01
N GLU A 165 -16.38 -3.22 -2.97
CA GLU A 165 -16.87 -2.85 -4.31
C GLU A 165 -17.38 -4.09 -5.06
N MET A 166 -16.66 -5.21 -4.99
CA MET A 166 -17.12 -6.50 -5.51
C MET A 166 -18.31 -7.06 -4.72
N GLY A 167 -18.31 -6.92 -3.40
CA GLY A 167 -19.43 -7.35 -2.56
C GLY A 167 -20.69 -6.52 -2.77
N ALA A 168 -20.55 -5.22 -3.04
CA ALA A 168 -21.65 -4.31 -3.37
C ALA A 168 -22.21 -4.56 -4.77
N SER A 169 -21.37 -5.04 -5.69
CA SER A 169 -21.80 -5.47 -7.02
C SER A 169 -22.32 -6.91 -7.06
N LYS A 170 -22.13 -7.72 -6.00
CA LYS A 170 -22.79 -9.02 -5.91
C LYS A 170 -24.31 -8.78 -5.94
N PRO A 171 -25.05 -9.38 -6.90
CA PRO A 171 -26.48 -9.21 -6.98
C PRO A 171 -27.10 -9.64 -5.65
N ARG A 172 -28.03 -8.82 -5.14
CA ARG A 172 -28.78 -9.13 -3.92
C ARG A 172 -29.33 -10.55 -4.05
N PRO A 173 -29.19 -11.40 -3.02
CA PRO A 173 -29.70 -12.77 -3.07
C PRO A 173 -31.18 -12.74 -3.48
N LEU A 174 -31.53 -13.62 -4.40
CA LEU A 174 -32.90 -13.79 -4.86
C LEU A 174 -33.81 -14.01 -3.64
N ARG A 175 -34.94 -13.30 -3.60
CA ARG A 175 -35.94 -13.42 -2.55
C ARG A 175 -37.20 -14.03 -3.11
N LYS A 176 -37.96 -14.72 -2.26
CA LYS A 176 -39.31 -15.16 -2.60
C LYS A 176 -40.12 -14.00 -3.18
N GLY A 177 -40.69 -14.21 -4.37
CA GLY A 177 -41.47 -13.23 -5.11
C GLY A 177 -40.72 -12.48 -6.20
N ASP A 178 -39.38 -12.52 -6.23
CA ASP A 178 -38.59 -11.94 -7.30
C ASP A 178 -38.89 -12.64 -8.64
N TRP A 179 -38.96 -11.87 -9.73
CA TRP A 179 -39.04 -12.41 -11.09
C TRP A 179 -37.65 -12.64 -11.65
N VAL A 180 -37.46 -13.79 -12.28
CA VAL A 180 -36.20 -14.22 -12.86
C VAL A 180 -36.40 -14.82 -14.24
N ARG A 181 -35.37 -14.78 -15.08
CA ARG A 181 -35.32 -15.40 -16.39
C ARG A 181 -34.20 -16.43 -16.42
N HIS A 182 -34.49 -17.64 -16.87
CA HIS A 182 -33.47 -18.66 -17.05
C HIS A 182 -32.61 -18.34 -18.29
N HIS A 183 -31.29 -18.32 -18.16
CA HIS A 183 -30.39 -17.94 -19.25
C HIS A 183 -30.52 -18.84 -20.49
N GLU A 184 -30.62 -20.15 -20.30
CA GLU A 184 -30.64 -21.10 -21.42
C GLU A 184 -32.00 -21.22 -22.09
N SER A 185 -33.08 -21.21 -21.29
CA SER A 185 -34.43 -21.44 -21.81
C SER A 185 -35.20 -20.16 -22.10
N GLY A 186 -34.70 -19.00 -21.65
CA GLY A 186 -35.36 -17.70 -21.79
C GLY A 186 -36.67 -17.57 -21.01
N ARG A 187 -37.09 -18.58 -20.24
CA ARG A 187 -38.38 -18.60 -19.55
C ARG A 187 -38.38 -17.66 -18.36
N ALA A 188 -39.43 -16.84 -18.25
CA ALA A 188 -39.70 -16.03 -17.08
C ALA A 188 -40.35 -16.90 -15.99
N MET A 189 -39.82 -16.81 -14.78
CA MET A 189 -40.23 -17.59 -13.62
C MET A 189 -40.26 -16.70 -12.38
N ARG A 190 -41.01 -17.12 -11.37
CA ARG A 190 -41.09 -16.44 -10.08
C ARG A 190 -40.40 -17.27 -9.02
N VAL A 191 -39.60 -16.65 -8.16
CA VAL A 191 -38.94 -17.35 -7.05
C VAL A 191 -40.00 -17.72 -6.00
N ALA A 192 -40.33 -19.01 -5.89
CA ALA A 192 -41.35 -19.52 -4.98
C ALA A 192 -40.81 -19.73 -3.56
N GLN A 193 -39.57 -20.24 -3.46
CA GLN A 193 -38.93 -20.54 -2.19
C GLN A 193 -37.41 -20.39 -2.31
N THR A 194 -36.85 -19.67 -1.35
CA THR A 194 -35.41 -19.62 -1.09
C THR A 194 -35.15 -20.49 0.13
N PRO A 195 -34.42 -21.60 0.03
CA PRO A 195 -34.08 -22.38 1.20
C PRO A 195 -33.34 -21.47 2.17
N ASN A 196 -33.87 -21.30 3.38
CA ASN A 196 -33.10 -20.65 4.43
C ASN A 196 -31.88 -21.53 4.66
N ALA A 197 -30.68 -20.97 4.51
CA ALA A 197 -29.45 -21.67 4.88
C ALA A 197 -29.50 -21.85 6.41
N ILE A 198 -30.08 -22.96 6.87
CA ILE A 198 -30.16 -23.30 8.28
C ILE A 198 -28.76 -23.81 8.68
N GLY A 199 -27.98 -22.94 9.32
CA GLY A 199 -26.93 -23.36 10.27
C GLY A 199 -25.52 -23.57 9.75
N LEU A 200 -25.25 -23.49 8.44
CA LEU A 200 -23.87 -23.53 7.91
C LEU A 200 -23.65 -22.29 7.04
N ALA A 201 -22.46 -21.69 7.12
CA ALA A 201 -22.03 -20.54 6.33
C ALA A 201 -21.84 -20.90 4.85
N VAL A 202 -22.87 -21.48 4.24
CA VAL A 202 -22.96 -21.75 2.82
C VAL A 202 -23.28 -20.42 2.15
N ASP A 203 -22.45 -20.02 1.17
CA ASP A 203 -22.64 -18.80 0.42
C ASP A 203 -24.07 -18.82 -0.16
N ALA A 204 -24.91 -17.86 0.22
CA ALA A 204 -26.33 -17.84 -0.14
C ALA A 204 -26.55 -17.80 -1.66
N ALA A 205 -25.51 -17.44 -2.43
CA ALA A 205 -25.48 -17.48 -3.89
C ALA A 205 -25.34 -18.89 -4.48
N SER A 206 -24.93 -19.89 -3.70
CA SER A 206 -24.74 -21.28 -4.15
C SER A 206 -25.91 -22.21 -3.83
N VAL A 207 -26.89 -21.73 -3.06
CA VAL A 207 -28.05 -22.54 -2.66
C VAL A 207 -29.08 -22.51 -3.79
N PRO A 208 -29.52 -23.67 -4.31
CA PRO A 208 -30.52 -23.70 -5.36
C PRO A 208 -31.83 -23.06 -4.89
N VAL A 209 -32.42 -22.22 -5.74
CA VAL A 209 -33.70 -21.55 -5.48
C VAL A 209 -34.81 -22.30 -6.22
N ILE A 210 -35.98 -22.42 -5.61
CA ILE A 210 -37.14 -23.05 -6.26
C ILE A 210 -37.90 -21.97 -7.00
N CYS A 211 -37.96 -22.11 -8.32
CA CYS A 211 -38.72 -21.22 -9.19
C CYS A 211 -40.01 -21.90 -9.64
N GLU A 212 -41.07 -21.11 -9.79
CA GLU A 212 -42.37 -21.54 -10.32
C GLU A 212 -42.73 -20.77 -11.61
N TRP A 213 -43.35 -21.45 -12.56
CA TRP A 213 -43.85 -20.87 -13.81
C TRP A 213 -45.17 -21.52 -14.24
N HIS A 214 -45.91 -20.83 -15.09
CA HIS A 214 -47.15 -21.35 -15.68
C HIS A 214 -46.83 -22.06 -17.00
N GLU A 215 -47.31 -23.29 -17.14
CA GLU A 215 -47.30 -24.02 -18.41
C GLU A 215 -48.48 -23.61 -19.29
N ALA A 216 -48.44 -23.98 -20.58
CA ALA A 216 -49.46 -23.60 -21.55
C ALA A 216 -50.85 -24.16 -21.23
N ASP A 217 -50.92 -25.21 -20.42
CA ASP A 217 -52.13 -25.86 -19.92
C ASP A 217 -52.69 -25.19 -18.64
N GLY A 218 -52.01 -24.16 -18.12
CA GLY A 218 -52.37 -23.46 -16.89
C GLY A 218 -51.86 -24.13 -15.61
N GLN A 219 -51.15 -25.26 -15.68
CA GLN A 219 -50.53 -25.87 -14.50
C GLN A 219 -49.32 -25.07 -14.02
N ILE A 220 -49.08 -25.10 -12.71
CA ILE A 220 -47.93 -24.45 -12.09
C ILE A 220 -46.84 -25.50 -11.90
N ALA A 221 -45.76 -25.37 -12.67
CA ALA A 221 -44.58 -26.20 -12.53
C ALA A 221 -43.57 -25.57 -11.57
N ARG A 222 -42.81 -26.40 -10.85
CA ARG A 222 -41.77 -25.98 -9.91
C ARG A 222 -40.51 -26.78 -10.12
N SER A 223 -39.37 -26.10 -10.19
CA SER A 223 -38.06 -26.75 -10.29
C SER A 223 -37.00 -25.98 -9.51
N PRO A 224 -36.03 -26.67 -8.90
CA PRO A 224 -34.84 -26.02 -8.37
C PRO A 224 -33.95 -25.52 -9.51
N PHE A 225 -33.39 -24.33 -9.36
CA PHE A 225 -32.41 -23.75 -10.27
C PHE A 225 -31.22 -23.20 -9.48
N HIS A 226 -30.03 -23.28 -10.08
CA HIS A 226 -28.87 -22.62 -9.53
C HIS A 226 -29.02 -21.08 -9.71
N PRO A 227 -28.71 -20.25 -8.72
CA PRO A 227 -28.88 -18.79 -8.82
C PRO A 227 -28.11 -18.17 -10.00
N ASP A 228 -26.94 -18.71 -10.34
CA ASP A 228 -26.13 -18.24 -11.47
C ASP A 228 -26.77 -18.52 -12.85
N ALA A 229 -27.75 -19.41 -12.94
CA ALA A 229 -28.49 -19.67 -14.17
C ALA A 229 -29.68 -18.70 -14.37
N LEU A 230 -29.89 -17.78 -13.42
CA LEU A 230 -31.06 -16.92 -13.34
C LEU A 230 -30.68 -15.44 -13.42
N GLU A 231 -31.29 -14.72 -14.34
CA GLU A 231 -31.21 -13.27 -14.46
C GLU A 231 -32.42 -12.62 -13.80
N ARG A 232 -32.24 -11.61 -12.95
CA ARG A 232 -33.35 -10.87 -12.34
C ARG A 232 -34.01 -9.98 -13.39
N ILE A 233 -35.35 -10.02 -13.48
CA ILE A 233 -36.14 -9.16 -14.38
C ILE A 233 -37.16 -8.35 -13.58
N ASP A 234 -37.43 -7.12 -13.99
CA ASP A 234 -38.35 -6.22 -13.27
C ASP A 234 -39.83 -6.59 -13.45
N SER A 235 -40.18 -7.23 -14.58
CA SER A 235 -41.51 -7.76 -14.87
C SER A 235 -41.45 -8.80 -15.98
N PRO A 236 -42.30 -9.85 -15.96
CA PRO A 236 -42.53 -10.67 -17.15
C PRO A 236 -43.17 -9.78 -18.24
N GLN A 237 -42.52 -9.70 -19.40
CA GLN A 237 -43.10 -9.17 -20.64
C GLN A 237 -43.65 -10.32 -21.46
#